data_AF-A0A9D7GUA7-F1
#
_entry.id   AF-A0A9D7GUA7-F1
#
_cell.length_a   1.000
_cell.length_b   1.000
_cell.length_c   1.000
_cell.angle_alpha   90.00
_cell.angle_beta   90.00
_cell.angle_gamma   90.00
#
_symmetry.space_group_name_H-M   'P 1'
#
loop_
_entity.id
_entity.type
_entity.pdbx_description
1 polymer ?
#
loop_
_entity_poly.entity_id
_entity_poly.type
_entity_poly.pdbx_seq_one_letter_code
_entity_poly.pdbx_strand_id
1 'polypeptide(L)'
;MTTQPRGQKEFQLLASTRHSRAVRTGVARQAFDGRTALPREWCARRIPFFGCGAEPKADVRTAAADRVTIQIASVRVCGAEPIPRTDGASAPRVGLSRRPSTLIRGCRSPPTGRLWHATKRRATRSSTRIRRRLRDRALQTRGHGILGQLESIELRSVWRRESEHFTSWLAEGANLSLLGQTLGLSLELEAQEQEVGPFRADLLCKDTGSGSWVIIENQLERTDHTHLGQLITYAAGLQAATIIWISARFTEEHRAALDWLNEITAENFNFFGVEIELWRIGVSPIAPKFNVVSKPNDWSKSVRQGASSVDLTPNRQLQLAFWTGFQSYLREHSTVRASRAQPQGWIPHAIGRTGFTLISIASLYDSAADSYDRGELRVELVVNHREAKAFFASLERSRTKIEQEIAVPVTWHNPKSSRQAKVYVRRSANLHDRREWPEYYEWLRVHLELFAKVFTERVRTLKPAGAS
;
A
#
# COMPACT_ATOMS: atom_id res chain seq x y z
N MET A 1 -85.25 -9.66 43.27
CA MET A 1 -84.00 -9.69 44.05
C MET A 1 -82.88 -9.29 43.10
N THR A 2 -82.60 -7.98 42.99
CA THR A 2 -81.46 -7.28 43.64
C THR A 2 -80.12 -7.63 42.97
N THR A 3 -79.28 -6.73 42.45
CA THR A 3 -79.32 -5.27 42.23
C THR A 3 -78.10 -4.92 41.34
N GLN A 4 -78.33 -3.97 40.43
CA GLN A 4 -77.46 -3.16 39.55
C GLN A 4 -76.31 -2.36 40.26
N PRO A 5 -75.57 -1.39 39.64
CA PRO A 5 -75.11 -1.20 38.23
C PRO A 5 -73.72 -0.47 38.04
N ARG A 6 -73.27 -0.33 36.77
CA ARG A 6 -72.99 0.92 35.97
C ARG A 6 -72.02 0.54 34.82
N GLY A 7 -72.27 0.70 33.51
CA GLY A 7 -72.87 1.79 32.71
C GLY A 7 -71.77 2.84 32.43
N GLN A 8 -71.29 3.16 31.22
CA GLN A 8 -71.98 3.54 29.96
C GLN A 8 -71.01 3.59 28.75
N LYS A 9 -71.61 3.70 27.55
CA LYS A 9 -71.06 3.73 26.18
C LYS A 9 -70.56 5.12 25.71
N GLU A 10 -69.75 5.08 24.63
CA GLU A 10 -69.55 6.02 23.49
C GLU A 10 -69.85 7.52 23.64
N PHE A 11 -68.95 8.40 23.14
CA PHE A 11 -69.33 9.54 22.29
C PHE A 11 -68.14 10.14 21.50
N GLN A 12 -68.52 10.84 20.42
CA GLN A 12 -67.77 11.39 19.28
C GLN A 12 -66.79 12.56 19.57
N LEU A 13 -65.97 12.81 18.54
CA LEU A 13 -64.91 13.82 18.37
C LEU A 13 -65.42 15.24 18.01
N LEU A 14 -64.54 16.25 18.25
CA LEU A 14 -64.54 17.71 17.94
C LEU A 14 -64.81 18.59 19.18
N ALA A 15 -64.09 19.66 19.55
CA ALA A 15 -63.03 20.47 18.94
C ALA A 15 -62.31 21.37 20.01
N SER A 16 -61.18 22.00 19.64
CA SER A 16 -60.61 23.29 20.15
C SER A 16 -59.90 23.27 21.53
N THR A 17 -58.74 23.89 21.84
CA THR A 17 -57.91 24.98 21.23
C THR A 17 -56.51 25.10 21.91
N ARG A 18 -55.50 25.59 21.15
CA ARG A 18 -54.25 26.36 21.50
C ARG A 18 -53.15 25.68 22.34
N HIS A 19 -51.84 25.92 22.18
CA HIS A 19 -50.96 26.69 21.27
C HIS A 19 -49.50 26.20 21.56
N SER A 20 -48.66 25.99 20.54
CA SER A 20 -47.23 26.37 20.56
C SER A 20 -46.62 26.23 19.17
N ARG A 21 -46.01 27.33 18.71
CA ARG A 21 -45.53 27.58 17.34
C ARG A 21 -44.21 26.86 17.05
N ALA A 22 -44.14 26.24 15.88
CA ALA A 22 -42.92 26.02 15.12
C ALA A 22 -43.15 26.57 13.70
N VAL A 23 -42.22 27.39 13.19
CA VAL A 23 -42.24 27.84 11.79
C VAL A 23 -40.92 27.44 11.15
N ARG A 24 -41.03 26.55 10.16
CA ARG A 24 -40.05 26.31 9.09
C ARG A 24 -40.20 27.41 8.05
N THR A 25 -39.09 27.86 7.47
CA THR A 25 -39.09 28.48 6.14
C THR A 25 -38.09 27.73 5.26
N GLY A 26 -38.61 27.23 4.13
CA GLY A 26 -37.82 26.68 3.04
C GLY A 26 -37.35 27.78 2.11
N VAL A 27 -36.33 27.48 1.32
CA VAL A 27 -35.89 28.32 0.20
C VAL A 27 -35.90 27.45 -1.05
N ALA A 28 -36.71 27.86 -2.02
CA ALA A 28 -36.75 27.36 -3.38
C ALA A 28 -35.83 28.18 -4.29
N ARG A 29 -35.33 27.51 -5.33
CA ARG A 29 -34.47 28.04 -6.39
C ARG A 29 -35.18 29.09 -7.25
N GLN A 30 -34.45 30.12 -7.68
CA GLN A 30 -34.65 30.75 -8.99
C GLN A 30 -33.36 31.41 -9.49
N ALA A 31 -33.15 31.32 -10.80
CA ALA A 31 -31.98 31.74 -11.55
C ALA A 31 -31.89 33.27 -11.72
N PHE A 32 -30.70 33.79 -11.96
CA PHE A 32 -30.52 35.10 -12.60
C PHE A 32 -29.35 35.11 -13.58
N ASP A 33 -29.64 35.68 -14.75
CA ASP A 33 -28.80 35.93 -15.91
C ASP A 33 -28.08 37.29 -15.76
N GLY A 34 -27.11 37.56 -16.64
CA GLY A 34 -26.01 38.51 -16.45
C GLY A 34 -26.25 40.01 -16.59
N ARG A 35 -25.14 40.72 -16.34
CA ARG A 35 -24.77 42.13 -16.64
C ARG A 35 -25.53 43.23 -15.91
N THR A 36 -24.85 43.97 -15.02
CA THR A 36 -24.45 45.38 -15.25
C THR A 36 -23.70 45.98 -14.05
N ALA A 37 -22.98 47.05 -14.37
CA ALA A 37 -21.94 47.79 -13.65
C ALA A 37 -22.22 48.25 -12.20
N LEU A 38 -21.09 48.43 -11.49
CA LEU A 38 -20.90 49.07 -10.19
C LEU A 38 -21.52 50.48 -10.09
N PRO A 39 -21.85 50.91 -8.86
CA PRO A 39 -21.32 52.20 -8.39
C PRO A 39 -20.67 52.14 -7.00
N ARG A 40 -19.72 53.07 -6.84
CA ARG A 40 -19.02 53.45 -5.61
C ARG A 40 -20.00 54.09 -4.61
N GLU A 41 -19.79 53.87 -3.32
CA GLU A 41 -19.30 54.86 -2.33
C GLU A 41 -19.75 54.54 -0.87
N TRP A 42 -18.92 55.02 0.08
CA TRP A 42 -19.11 55.23 1.53
C TRP A 42 -18.78 54.14 2.58
N CYS A 43 -17.59 54.35 3.16
CA CYS A 43 -17.29 54.55 4.59
C CYS A 43 -16.94 53.39 5.55
N ALA A 44 -15.64 53.42 5.90
CA ALA A 44 -15.07 53.60 7.24
C ALA A 44 -15.04 52.42 8.22
N ARG A 45 -13.80 51.96 8.51
CA ARG A 45 -13.21 51.96 9.87
C ARG A 45 -11.67 51.87 9.80
N ARG A 46 -11.02 52.89 10.35
CA ARG A 46 -9.56 53.03 10.56
C ARG A 46 -9.11 52.23 11.78
N ILE A 47 -7.88 51.71 11.74
CA ILE A 47 -7.01 51.46 12.92
C ILE A 47 -5.62 52.03 12.56
N PRO A 48 -4.95 52.80 13.45
CA PRO A 48 -3.96 53.80 13.03
C PRO A 48 -2.51 53.29 12.97
N PHE A 49 -1.79 53.88 12.01
CA PHE A 49 -0.33 54.01 11.96
C PHE A 49 0.14 55.08 12.97
N PHE A 50 1.28 54.85 13.61
CA PHE A 50 2.11 55.90 14.21
C PHE A 50 3.57 55.69 13.81
N GLY A 51 4.18 56.77 13.33
CA GLY A 51 5.62 56.91 13.06
C GLY A 51 6.07 58.35 13.33
N CYS A 52 7.39 58.54 13.40
CA CYS A 52 8.20 59.67 13.90
C CYS A 52 8.33 59.73 15.44
N GLY A 53 9.51 59.81 16.07
CA GLY A 53 10.91 59.95 15.63
C GLY A 53 11.67 60.75 16.71
N ALA A 54 12.82 60.26 17.20
CA ALA A 54 13.94 61.02 17.82
C ALA A 54 14.96 60.08 18.48
N GLU A 55 16.25 60.23 18.16
CA GLU A 55 17.39 59.73 18.96
C GLU A 55 17.56 60.56 20.24
N PRO A 56 18.23 60.01 21.29
CA PRO A 56 19.64 60.37 21.46
C PRO A 56 20.56 59.22 21.95
N LYS A 57 21.86 59.54 21.90
CA LYS A 57 23.07 58.74 22.09
C LYS A 57 23.24 58.03 23.45
N ALA A 58 23.93 56.89 23.33
CA ALA A 58 24.96 56.30 24.20
C ALA A 58 24.59 55.86 25.64
N ASP A 59 24.70 54.54 25.88
CA ASP A 59 25.70 54.06 26.84
C ASP A 59 26.11 52.60 26.55
N VAL A 60 27.42 52.38 26.48
CA VAL A 60 28.07 51.08 26.30
C VAL A 60 28.39 50.53 27.69
N ARG A 61 27.79 49.40 28.07
CA ARG A 61 28.37 48.51 29.11
C ARG A 61 28.19 47.04 28.75
N THR A 62 29.34 46.42 28.55
CA THR A 62 29.69 45.00 28.52
C THR A 62 29.08 44.15 29.64
N ALA A 63 28.54 42.98 29.29
CA ALA A 63 28.54 41.76 30.11
C ALA A 63 28.28 40.56 29.18
N ALA A 64 29.34 39.81 28.83
CA ALA A 64 29.61 38.46 29.33
C ALA A 64 28.89 37.37 28.52
N ALA A 65 29.67 36.71 27.67
CA ALA A 65 29.27 35.55 26.88
C ALA A 65 29.30 34.30 27.76
N ASP A 66 28.14 33.68 27.98
CA ASP A 66 28.06 32.33 28.51
C ASP A 66 28.33 31.31 27.40
N ARG A 67 29.55 30.77 27.43
CA ARG A 67 29.97 29.58 26.71
C ARG A 67 29.31 28.35 27.33
N VAL A 68 28.29 27.80 26.67
CA VAL A 68 27.82 26.44 26.97
C VAL A 68 28.88 25.45 26.47
N THR A 69 29.62 24.88 27.41
CA THR A 69 30.59 23.82 27.21
C THR A 69 29.82 22.50 27.12
N ILE A 70 29.74 21.90 25.93
CA ILE A 70 29.23 20.53 25.78
C ILE A 70 30.34 19.57 26.21
N GLN A 71 30.17 18.96 27.38
CA GLN A 71 30.98 17.81 27.79
C GLN A 71 30.66 16.62 26.88
N ILE A 72 31.64 16.22 26.06
CA ILE A 72 31.65 14.92 25.39
C ILE A 72 31.98 13.87 26.45
N ALA A 73 30.97 13.13 26.88
CA ALA A 73 31.18 11.93 27.69
C ALA A 73 31.80 10.84 26.82
N SER A 74 33.05 10.49 27.11
CA SER A 74 33.76 9.35 26.52
C SER A 74 33.10 8.05 26.97
N VAL A 75 32.40 7.37 26.05
CA VAL A 75 31.95 6.00 26.26
C VAL A 75 33.14 5.06 26.07
N ARG A 76 33.58 4.43 27.16
CA ARG A 76 34.55 3.33 27.13
C ARG A 76 33.93 2.13 26.40
N VAL A 77 34.57 1.74 25.30
CA VAL A 77 34.37 0.43 24.68
C VAL A 77 35.01 -0.62 25.59
N CYS A 78 34.19 -1.43 26.26
CA CYS A 78 34.65 -2.62 26.95
C CYS A 78 34.86 -3.75 25.92
N GLY A 79 36.03 -4.38 26.01
CA GLY A 79 36.55 -5.35 25.05
C GLY A 79 35.72 -6.62 24.93
N ALA A 80 35.74 -7.17 23.72
CA ALA A 80 35.28 -8.52 23.44
C ALA A 80 36.33 -9.52 23.92
N GLU A 81 35.94 -10.43 24.81
CA GLU A 81 36.71 -11.64 25.12
C GLU A 81 36.36 -12.78 24.13
N PRO A 82 37.34 -13.63 23.78
CA PRO A 82 37.18 -14.68 22.77
C PRO A 82 36.53 -15.96 23.30
N ILE A 83 35.68 -16.55 22.46
CA ILE A 83 35.02 -17.86 22.66
C ILE A 83 36.06 -19.00 22.60
N PRO A 84 36.10 -19.93 23.57
CA PRO A 84 37.01 -21.07 23.52
C PRO A 84 36.51 -22.18 22.58
N ARG A 85 37.44 -22.76 21.83
CA ARG A 85 37.27 -23.99 21.05
C ARG A 85 37.20 -25.20 21.98
N THR A 86 36.25 -26.09 21.75
CA THR A 86 36.24 -27.43 22.34
C THR A 86 36.46 -28.47 21.25
N ASP A 87 37.57 -29.19 21.38
CA ASP A 87 37.89 -30.40 20.63
C ASP A 87 37.23 -31.63 21.29
N GLY A 88 36.71 -32.53 20.45
CA GLY A 88 36.81 -33.99 20.59
C GLY A 88 36.03 -34.71 21.70
N ALA A 89 35.01 -35.50 21.32
CA ALA A 89 34.81 -36.83 21.90
C ALA A 89 33.96 -37.75 20.99
N SER A 90 34.51 -38.93 20.78
CA SER A 90 34.09 -40.06 19.95
C SER A 90 32.92 -40.84 20.55
N ALA A 91 32.08 -41.47 19.71
CA ALA A 91 31.21 -42.58 20.11
C ALA A 91 31.14 -43.67 19.01
N PRO A 92 30.90 -44.94 19.37
CA PRO A 92 31.52 -46.09 18.70
C PRO A 92 30.67 -46.78 17.62
N ARG A 93 31.37 -47.49 16.74
CA ARG A 93 30.83 -48.47 15.77
C ARG A 93 30.58 -49.82 16.46
N VAL A 94 29.45 -50.45 16.15
CA VAL A 94 29.16 -51.86 16.46
C VAL A 94 28.92 -52.64 15.17
N GLY A 95 29.75 -53.67 14.94
CA GLY A 95 29.33 -55.05 14.73
C GLY A 95 28.73 -55.51 13.39
N LEU A 96 29.52 -56.27 12.62
CA LEU A 96 29.15 -57.12 11.49
C LEU A 96 28.36 -58.38 11.89
N SER A 97 27.57 -58.94 10.95
CA SER A 97 27.52 -60.38 10.56
C SER A 97 26.40 -60.60 9.51
N ARG A 98 26.66 -60.83 8.20
CA ARG A 98 27.02 -62.05 7.44
C ARG A 98 25.99 -63.22 7.40
N ARG A 99 25.41 -63.39 6.19
CA ARG A 99 25.15 -64.64 5.38
C ARG A 99 23.88 -65.48 5.68
N PRO A 100 23.45 -66.40 4.76
CA PRO A 100 23.59 -66.45 3.29
C PRO A 100 22.31 -66.86 2.51
N SER A 101 22.49 -66.88 1.19
CA SER A 101 21.69 -67.31 0.03
C SER A 101 21.01 -68.69 0.02
N THR A 102 19.94 -68.81 -0.78
CA THR A 102 19.51 -70.08 -1.43
C THR A 102 19.03 -69.86 -2.88
N LEU A 103 19.41 -70.82 -3.73
CA LEU A 103 19.23 -70.99 -5.19
C LEU A 103 17.85 -71.49 -5.61
N ILE A 104 17.40 -71.19 -6.85
CA ILE A 104 16.69 -72.11 -7.80
C ILE A 104 17.01 -71.69 -9.27
N ARG A 105 17.81 -72.46 -10.04
CA ARG A 105 17.52 -73.27 -11.28
C ARG A 105 16.45 -72.71 -12.25
N GLY A 106 16.49 -72.80 -13.59
CA GLY A 106 17.31 -73.44 -14.65
C GLY A 106 17.12 -72.62 -15.97
N CYS A 107 17.63 -72.92 -17.17
CA CYS A 107 17.88 -74.15 -17.92
C CYS A 107 18.93 -73.94 -19.05
N ARG A 108 19.40 -75.08 -19.62
CA ARG A 108 20.47 -75.35 -20.62
C ARG A 108 20.04 -74.97 -22.07
N SER A 109 20.84 -74.30 -22.94
CA SER A 109 21.90 -74.74 -23.93
C SER A 109 21.40 -75.51 -25.19
N PRO A 110 22.07 -75.55 -26.40
CA PRO A 110 23.17 -74.76 -27.03
C PRO A 110 22.97 -74.50 -28.59
N PRO A 111 23.94 -74.62 -29.54
CA PRO A 111 24.83 -73.56 -30.08
C PRO A 111 24.91 -73.44 -31.64
N THR A 112 25.43 -72.33 -32.19
CA THR A 112 26.23 -72.21 -33.44
C THR A 112 26.62 -70.73 -33.59
N GLY A 113 27.78 -70.25 -34.03
CA GLY A 113 29.09 -70.78 -34.41
C GLY A 113 30.08 -69.59 -34.46
N ARG A 114 31.38 -69.90 -34.33
CA ARG A 114 32.63 -69.18 -34.65
C ARG A 114 32.51 -67.90 -35.53
N LEU A 115 33.34 -66.85 -35.49
CA LEU A 115 34.78 -66.64 -35.20
C LEU A 115 35.04 -65.10 -35.28
N TRP A 116 36.26 -64.66 -34.95
CA TRP A 116 36.93 -63.37 -35.29
C TRP A 116 37.23 -62.35 -34.15
N HIS A 117 38.50 -62.38 -33.76
CA HIS A 117 39.41 -61.33 -33.29
C HIS A 117 39.32 -60.68 -31.89
N ALA A 118 40.29 -61.08 -31.09
CA ALA A 118 40.96 -60.26 -30.08
C ALA A 118 41.78 -59.13 -30.72
N THR A 119 41.58 -57.89 -30.26
CA THR A 119 42.60 -56.87 -29.92
C THR A 119 41.97 -55.48 -29.83
N LYS A 120 41.46 -55.09 -28.64
CA LYS A 120 41.12 -53.67 -28.33
C LYS A 120 40.83 -53.45 -26.84
N ARG A 121 41.81 -53.69 -25.96
CA ARG A 121 41.69 -53.32 -24.53
C ARG A 121 43.01 -52.80 -23.96
N ARG A 122 43.54 -51.72 -24.55
CA ARG A 122 44.61 -50.92 -23.91
C ARG A 122 44.64 -49.48 -24.42
N ALA A 123 43.49 -48.80 -24.51
CA ALA A 123 43.47 -47.38 -24.93
C ALA A 123 42.28 -46.56 -24.41
N THR A 124 41.68 -46.90 -23.26
CA THR A 124 40.45 -46.19 -22.79
C THR A 124 40.47 -45.72 -21.33
N ARG A 125 41.60 -45.81 -20.62
CA ARG A 125 41.72 -45.28 -19.24
C ARG A 125 42.56 -44.00 -19.10
N SER A 126 43.34 -43.62 -20.10
CA SER A 126 44.18 -42.40 -20.07
C SER A 126 43.41 -41.13 -20.48
N SER A 127 42.46 -41.24 -21.43
CA SER A 127 41.73 -40.10 -21.97
C SER A 127 40.68 -39.50 -21.01
N THR A 128 40.18 -40.28 -20.05
CA THR A 128 39.13 -39.85 -19.12
C THR A 128 39.67 -38.99 -17.96
N ARG A 129 40.91 -39.24 -17.50
CA ARG A 129 41.52 -38.44 -16.42
C ARG A 129 42.01 -37.07 -16.90
N ILE A 130 42.53 -36.98 -18.13
CA ILE A 130 42.99 -35.72 -18.72
C ILE A 130 41.79 -34.83 -19.06
N ARG A 131 40.70 -35.40 -19.60
CA ARG A 131 39.45 -34.65 -19.86
C ARG A 131 38.79 -34.14 -18.58
N ARG A 132 38.90 -34.86 -17.46
CA ARG A 132 38.35 -34.42 -16.17
C ARG A 132 39.20 -33.29 -15.56
N ARG A 133 40.53 -33.38 -15.61
CA ARG A 133 41.43 -32.29 -15.15
C ARG A 133 41.32 -31.01 -15.97
N LEU A 134 41.06 -31.08 -17.27
CA LEU A 134 40.83 -29.90 -18.11
C LEU A 134 39.43 -29.30 -17.88
N ARG A 135 38.43 -30.13 -17.57
CA ARG A 135 37.08 -29.66 -17.24
C ARG A 135 37.04 -28.99 -15.85
N ASP A 136 37.81 -29.50 -14.89
CA ASP A 136 37.94 -28.91 -13.55
C ASP A 136 38.82 -27.63 -13.57
N ARG A 137 39.80 -27.50 -14.49
CA ARG A 137 40.57 -26.24 -14.70
C ARG A 137 39.79 -25.15 -15.42
N ALA A 138 38.83 -25.51 -16.28
CA ALA A 138 37.94 -24.56 -16.95
C ALA A 138 36.83 -24.04 -16.03
N LEU A 139 36.58 -24.69 -14.88
CA LEU A 139 35.61 -24.26 -13.87
C LEU A 139 36.24 -23.38 -12.77
N GLN A 140 37.53 -23.04 -12.89
CA GLN A 140 38.29 -22.24 -11.91
C GLN A 140 38.80 -20.90 -12.43
N THR A 141 38.40 -20.47 -13.62
CA THR A 141 38.36 -19.04 -13.92
C THR A 141 37.10 -18.48 -13.31
N ARG A 142 37.25 -17.88 -12.12
CA ARG A 142 36.24 -17.02 -11.48
C ARG A 142 35.78 -15.99 -12.50
N GLY A 143 34.65 -16.24 -13.15
CA GLY A 143 33.93 -15.26 -13.94
C GLY A 143 33.48 -14.16 -13.00
N HIS A 144 34.29 -13.11 -12.87
CA HIS A 144 33.72 -11.81 -12.59
C HIS A 144 32.84 -11.52 -13.80
N GLY A 145 31.51 -11.58 -13.61
CA GLY A 145 30.58 -11.21 -14.68
C GLY A 145 31.01 -9.84 -15.22
N ILE A 146 31.14 -9.71 -16.53
CA ILE A 146 31.49 -8.44 -17.15
C ILE A 146 30.39 -7.45 -16.75
N LEU A 147 30.75 -6.43 -15.98
CA LEU A 147 29.84 -5.37 -15.58
C LEU A 147 29.76 -4.33 -16.69
N GLY A 148 28.56 -4.06 -17.18
CA GLY A 148 28.32 -2.96 -18.11
C GLY A 148 28.32 -1.61 -17.38
N GLN A 149 28.62 -0.53 -18.12
CA GLN A 149 28.49 0.82 -17.61
C GLN A 149 27.06 1.32 -17.77
N LEU A 150 26.56 2.05 -16.76
CA LEU A 150 25.29 2.76 -16.84
C LEU A 150 25.48 4.05 -17.65
N GLU A 151 24.67 4.19 -18.70
CA GLU A 151 24.62 5.39 -19.54
C GLU A 151 23.32 6.14 -19.23
N SER A 152 23.44 7.42 -18.86
CA SER A 152 22.28 8.31 -18.71
C SER A 152 21.81 8.75 -20.10
N ILE A 153 20.50 8.68 -20.33
CA ILE A 153 19.84 9.09 -21.56
C ILE A 153 19.04 10.36 -21.29
N GLU A 154 19.16 11.35 -22.18
CA GLU A 154 18.42 12.60 -22.09
C GLU A 154 16.93 12.36 -22.34
N LEU A 155 16.06 12.95 -21.52
CA LEU A 155 14.62 12.66 -21.51
C LEU A 155 13.94 12.99 -22.84
N ARG A 156 14.24 14.15 -23.44
CA ARG A 156 13.62 14.59 -24.70
C ARG A 156 14.01 13.75 -25.91
N SER A 157 15.12 13.01 -25.84
CA SER A 157 15.49 12.03 -26.87
C SER A 157 14.46 10.90 -26.98
N VAL A 158 13.74 10.60 -25.89
CA VAL A 158 12.65 9.62 -25.84
C VAL A 158 11.28 10.30 -25.86
N TRP A 159 11.07 11.28 -24.98
CA TRP A 159 9.81 12.01 -24.86
C TRP A 159 9.95 13.44 -25.37
N ARG A 160 9.75 13.65 -26.67
CA ARG A 160 9.87 15.00 -27.26
C ARG A 160 8.91 16.04 -26.67
N ARG A 161 7.68 15.62 -26.34
CA ARG A 161 6.62 16.47 -25.78
C ARG A 161 6.04 15.82 -24.53
N GLU A 162 5.79 16.64 -23.51
CA GLU A 162 5.32 16.20 -22.21
C GLU A 162 3.91 15.62 -22.26
N SER A 163 2.92 16.46 -22.58
CA SER A 163 1.49 16.09 -22.61
C SER A 163 1.18 14.92 -23.57
N GLU A 164 1.93 14.79 -24.65
CA GLU A 164 1.67 13.75 -25.66
C GLU A 164 2.49 12.47 -25.47
N HIS A 165 3.76 12.56 -25.09
CA HIS A 165 4.62 11.39 -25.01
C HIS A 165 4.85 10.95 -23.57
N PHE A 166 5.21 11.88 -22.68
CA PHE A 166 5.54 11.51 -21.30
C PHE A 166 4.30 11.18 -20.48
N THR A 167 3.27 12.04 -20.53
CA THR A 167 1.99 11.81 -19.85
C THR A 167 1.32 10.53 -20.34
N SER A 168 1.30 10.30 -21.67
CA SER A 168 0.74 9.08 -22.26
C SER A 168 1.51 7.82 -21.85
N TRP A 169 2.84 7.86 -21.86
CA TRP A 169 3.67 6.75 -21.38
C TRP A 169 3.43 6.49 -19.91
N LEU A 170 3.43 7.53 -19.08
CA LEU A 170 3.26 7.42 -17.64
C LEU A 170 1.89 6.82 -17.28
N ALA A 171 0.85 7.15 -18.05
CA ALA A 171 -0.51 6.67 -17.87
C ALA A 171 -0.69 5.16 -18.15
N GLU A 172 0.26 4.50 -18.82
CA GLU A 172 0.21 3.06 -19.04
C GLU A 172 0.30 2.29 -17.71
N GLY A 173 -0.50 1.23 -17.58
CA GLY A 173 -0.62 0.50 -16.30
C GLY A 173 0.70 -0.07 -15.76
N ALA A 174 1.63 -0.48 -16.63
CA ALA A 174 2.95 -0.96 -16.20
C ALA A 174 3.82 0.17 -15.60
N ASN A 175 3.72 1.38 -16.14
CA ASN A 175 4.53 2.52 -15.73
C ASN A 175 3.95 3.18 -14.45
N LEU A 176 2.62 3.28 -14.34
CA LEU A 176 1.97 3.62 -13.07
C LEU A 176 2.28 2.60 -11.97
N SER A 177 2.37 1.30 -12.31
CA SER A 177 2.76 0.27 -11.35
C SER A 177 4.19 0.47 -10.87
N LEU A 178 5.13 0.82 -11.76
CA LEU A 178 6.52 1.12 -11.39
C LEU A 178 6.61 2.36 -10.48
N LEU A 179 5.88 3.42 -10.80
CA LEU A 179 5.79 4.61 -9.95
C LEU A 179 5.18 4.29 -8.58
N GLY A 180 4.04 3.58 -8.55
CA GLY A 180 3.37 3.17 -7.32
C GLY A 180 4.24 2.27 -6.43
N GLN A 181 5.01 1.35 -7.02
CA GLN A 181 6.00 0.56 -6.28
C GLN A 181 7.06 1.47 -5.64
N THR A 182 7.59 2.42 -6.39
CA THR A 182 8.60 3.38 -5.91
C THR A 182 8.08 4.24 -4.75
N LEU A 183 6.84 4.73 -4.85
CA LEU A 183 6.25 5.66 -3.88
C LEU A 183 5.57 5.00 -2.70
N GLY A 184 5.31 3.70 -2.79
CA GLY A 184 4.57 3.02 -1.77
C GLY A 184 3.04 3.05 -1.95
N LEU A 185 2.54 3.27 -3.18
CA LEU A 185 1.13 3.43 -3.52
C LEU A 185 0.61 2.36 -4.50
N SER A 186 -0.70 2.15 -4.58
CA SER A 186 -1.32 1.22 -5.54
C SER A 186 -2.20 1.98 -6.54
N LEU A 187 -1.54 2.60 -7.52
CA LEU A 187 -2.15 3.57 -8.43
C LEU A 187 -2.96 2.89 -9.54
N GLU A 188 -4.16 3.42 -9.79
CA GLU A 188 -4.99 3.11 -10.95
C GLU A 188 -5.38 4.41 -11.65
N LEU A 189 -5.24 4.44 -12.98
CA LEU A 189 -5.60 5.61 -13.77
C LEU A 189 -7.11 5.78 -13.82
N GLU A 190 -7.58 7.00 -13.56
CA GLU A 190 -9.00 7.35 -13.65
C GLU A 190 -9.25 8.30 -14.83
N ALA A 191 -8.37 9.29 -15.03
CA ALA A 191 -8.43 10.18 -16.18
C ALA A 191 -7.05 10.75 -16.52
N GLN A 192 -6.85 11.10 -17.80
CA GLN A 192 -5.78 11.99 -18.26
C GLN A 192 -6.39 13.36 -18.55
N GLU A 193 -5.62 14.44 -18.36
CA GLU A 193 -6.04 15.81 -18.68
C GLU A 193 -7.37 16.21 -18.01
N GLN A 194 -7.53 15.83 -16.74
CA GLN A 194 -8.76 16.02 -15.98
C GLN A 194 -9.00 17.51 -15.74
N GLU A 195 -10.17 18.00 -16.17
CA GLU A 195 -10.55 19.39 -15.96
C GLU A 195 -10.71 19.73 -14.46
N VAL A 196 -10.10 20.83 -14.06
CA VAL A 196 -10.21 21.46 -12.73
C VAL A 196 -10.51 22.94 -12.94
N GLY A 197 -11.79 23.26 -13.11
CA GLY A 197 -12.20 24.60 -13.51
C GLY A 197 -11.64 24.95 -14.91
N PRO A 198 -10.89 26.06 -15.08
CA PRO A 198 -10.30 26.42 -16.36
C PRO A 198 -8.96 25.72 -16.64
N PHE A 199 -8.45 24.92 -15.70
CA PHE A 199 -7.16 24.24 -15.81
C PHE A 199 -7.34 22.73 -15.99
N ARG A 200 -6.25 22.01 -16.28
CA ARG A 200 -6.26 20.56 -16.47
C ARG A 200 -5.11 19.94 -15.69
N ALA A 201 -5.40 18.91 -14.90
CA ALA A 201 -4.40 18.10 -14.24
C ALA A 201 -3.94 16.97 -15.16
N ASP A 202 -2.64 16.69 -15.22
CA ASP A 202 -2.08 15.75 -16.21
C ASP A 202 -2.66 14.35 -16.04
N LEU A 203 -2.57 13.79 -14.82
CA LEU A 203 -3.17 12.50 -14.48
C LEU A 203 -3.93 12.57 -13.17
N LEU A 204 -5.18 12.10 -13.22
CA LEU A 204 -5.95 11.74 -12.04
C LEU A 204 -5.91 10.23 -11.87
N CYS A 205 -5.39 9.80 -10.74
CA CYS A 205 -5.33 8.41 -10.33
C CYS A 205 -6.10 8.19 -9.03
N LYS A 206 -6.34 6.92 -8.72
CA LYS A 206 -6.83 6.48 -7.42
C LYS A 206 -5.86 5.51 -6.80
N ASP A 207 -5.55 5.71 -5.52
CA ASP A 207 -4.86 4.67 -4.76
C ASP A 207 -5.88 3.61 -4.35
N THR A 208 -5.81 2.45 -4.98
CA THR A 208 -6.72 1.32 -4.71
C THR A 208 -6.55 0.72 -3.31
N GLY A 209 -5.44 1.02 -2.63
CA GLY A 209 -5.21 0.65 -1.24
C GLY A 209 -6.06 1.49 -0.27
N SER A 210 -5.98 2.81 -0.35
CA SER A 210 -6.74 3.73 0.53
C SER A 210 -8.11 4.15 -0.01
N GLY A 211 -8.33 4.02 -1.32
CA GLY A 211 -9.48 4.57 -2.03
C GLY A 211 -9.39 6.08 -2.31
N SER A 212 -8.27 6.71 -1.96
CA SER A 212 -8.08 8.15 -2.08
C SER A 212 -7.65 8.61 -3.48
N TRP A 213 -8.02 9.83 -3.84
CA TRP A 213 -7.58 10.48 -5.08
C TRP A 213 -6.11 10.89 -5.02
N VAL A 214 -5.42 10.65 -6.13
CA VAL A 214 -4.00 10.95 -6.34
C VAL A 214 -3.89 11.81 -7.61
N ILE A 215 -3.28 12.98 -7.49
CA ILE A 215 -2.97 13.83 -8.65
C ILE A 215 -1.49 13.64 -8.98
N ILE A 216 -1.19 13.51 -10.28
CA ILE A 216 0.18 13.50 -10.77
C ILE A 216 0.32 14.64 -11.78
N GLU A 217 1.29 15.51 -11.53
CA GLU A 217 1.77 16.48 -12.51
C GLU A 217 3.18 16.08 -12.92
N ASN A 218 3.47 16.09 -14.22
CA ASN A 218 4.73 15.60 -14.74
C ASN A 218 5.37 16.62 -15.66
N GLN A 219 6.62 17.01 -15.42
CA GLN A 219 7.34 17.93 -16.30
C GLN A 219 8.68 17.35 -16.78
N LEU A 220 9.10 17.69 -18.01
CA LEU A 220 10.35 17.19 -18.60
C LEU A 220 11.56 18.10 -18.35
N GLU A 221 11.35 19.26 -17.75
CA GLU A 221 12.39 20.23 -17.39
C GLU A 221 12.56 20.31 -15.87
N ARG A 222 13.32 21.31 -15.43
CA ARG A 222 13.48 21.65 -14.02
C ARG A 222 12.17 22.21 -13.47
N THR A 223 11.83 21.85 -12.24
CA THR A 223 10.70 22.42 -11.49
C THR A 223 10.61 23.95 -11.54
N ASP A 224 9.38 24.45 -11.68
CA ASP A 224 9.01 25.87 -11.63
C ASP A 224 7.83 26.16 -10.69
N HIS A 225 7.58 27.46 -10.44
CA HIS A 225 6.49 27.90 -9.57
C HIS A 225 5.10 27.72 -10.17
N THR A 226 4.98 27.63 -11.50
CA THR A 226 3.70 27.44 -12.20
C THR A 226 3.12 26.08 -11.81
N HIS A 227 3.93 25.03 -12.00
CA HIS A 227 3.54 23.67 -11.64
C HIS A 227 3.31 23.54 -10.14
N LEU A 228 4.13 24.16 -9.29
CA LEU A 228 3.87 24.16 -7.84
C LEU A 228 2.50 24.77 -7.49
N GLY A 229 2.13 25.88 -8.13
CA GLY A 229 0.81 26.50 -7.95
C GLY A 229 -0.34 25.63 -8.46
N GLN A 230 -0.13 24.91 -9.58
CA GLN A 230 -1.08 23.95 -10.13
C GLN A 230 -1.35 22.81 -9.15
N LEU A 231 -0.30 22.18 -8.60
CA LEU A 231 -0.42 21.09 -7.62
C LEU A 231 -1.36 21.45 -6.45
N ILE A 232 -1.17 22.63 -5.86
CA ILE A 232 -1.95 23.10 -4.71
C ILE A 232 -3.40 23.38 -5.13
N THR A 233 -3.58 24.03 -6.29
CA THR A 233 -4.90 24.35 -6.83
C THR A 233 -5.71 23.09 -7.13
N TYR A 234 -5.08 22.10 -7.75
CA TYR A 234 -5.74 20.85 -8.14
C TYR A 234 -6.05 19.98 -6.93
N ALA A 235 -5.14 19.92 -5.95
CA ALA A 235 -5.40 19.24 -4.69
C ALA A 235 -6.66 19.78 -3.98
N ALA A 236 -6.84 21.10 -3.97
CA ALA A 236 -8.02 21.75 -3.40
C ALA A 236 -9.29 21.46 -4.24
N GLY A 237 -9.20 21.57 -5.57
CA GLY A 237 -10.33 21.40 -6.48
C GLY A 237 -10.88 19.97 -6.56
N LEU A 238 -10.01 18.96 -6.54
CA LEU A 238 -10.36 17.54 -6.66
C LEU A 238 -10.43 16.81 -5.31
N GLN A 239 -10.22 17.53 -4.21
CA GLN A 239 -10.11 16.95 -2.85
C GLN A 239 -9.10 15.79 -2.80
N ALA A 240 -7.98 15.93 -3.52
CA ALA A 240 -6.96 14.90 -3.58
C ALA A 240 -6.17 14.82 -2.29
N ALA A 241 -6.00 13.60 -1.80
CA ALA A 241 -5.25 13.32 -0.59
C ALA A 241 -3.76 13.15 -0.88
N THR A 242 -3.39 12.79 -2.10
CA THR A 242 -2.00 12.59 -2.49
C THR A 242 -1.67 13.34 -3.76
N ILE A 243 -0.52 14.00 -3.77
CA ILE A 243 0.00 14.80 -4.86
C ILE A 243 1.39 14.25 -5.20
N ILE A 244 1.63 13.96 -6.48
CA ILE A 244 2.92 13.48 -6.98
C ILE A 244 3.40 14.48 -8.04
N TRP A 245 4.52 15.12 -7.80
CA TRP A 245 5.17 16.00 -8.76
C TRP A 245 6.40 15.30 -9.34
N ILE A 246 6.37 15.02 -10.64
CA ILE A 246 7.45 14.36 -11.36
C ILE A 246 8.19 15.40 -12.21
N SER A 247 9.52 15.41 -12.15
CA SER A 247 10.35 16.35 -12.91
C SER A 247 11.65 15.71 -13.36
N ALA A 248 12.30 16.25 -14.38
CA ALA A 248 13.69 15.89 -14.67
C ALA A 248 14.65 16.31 -13.54
N ARG A 249 14.35 17.44 -12.88
CA ARG A 249 15.20 17.99 -11.83
C ARG A 249 14.42 18.90 -10.89
N PHE A 250 14.51 18.62 -9.59
CA PHE A 250 14.01 19.51 -8.55
C PHE A 250 15.02 20.60 -8.21
N THR A 251 14.53 21.82 -8.00
CA THR A 251 15.33 22.81 -7.25
C THR A 251 15.23 22.52 -5.76
N GLU A 252 16.23 22.95 -5.01
CA GLU A 252 16.25 22.76 -3.56
C GLU A 252 15.09 23.51 -2.89
N GLU A 253 14.70 24.67 -3.43
CA GLU A 253 13.58 25.47 -2.94
C GLU A 253 12.24 24.74 -3.12
N HIS A 254 12.01 24.11 -4.27
CA HIS A 254 10.79 23.34 -4.50
C HIS A 254 10.75 22.04 -3.69
N ARG A 255 11.90 21.37 -3.53
CA ARG A 255 12.04 20.22 -2.62
C ARG A 255 11.68 20.63 -1.19
N ALA A 256 12.25 21.73 -0.70
CA ALA A 256 11.97 22.27 0.63
C ALA A 256 10.51 22.72 0.78
N ALA A 257 9.89 23.27 -0.27
CA ALA A 257 8.47 23.62 -0.26
C ALA A 257 7.57 22.38 -0.10
N LEU A 258 7.85 21.28 -0.81
CA LEU A 258 7.12 20.02 -0.64
C LEU A 258 7.32 19.41 0.75
N ASP A 259 8.54 19.46 1.27
CA ASP A 259 8.85 19.01 2.63
C ASP A 259 8.05 19.82 3.66
N TRP A 260 8.06 21.14 3.54
CA TRP A 260 7.28 22.03 4.40
C TRP A 260 5.76 21.77 4.30
N LEU A 261 5.23 21.52 3.10
CA LEU A 261 3.82 21.13 2.92
C LEU A 261 3.51 19.81 3.63
N ASN A 262 4.37 18.80 3.50
CA ASN A 262 4.24 17.54 4.22
C ASN A 262 4.31 17.71 5.73
N GLU A 263 5.07 18.70 6.20
CA GLU A 263 5.10 19.06 7.61
C GLU A 263 3.80 19.73 8.03
N ILE A 264 3.31 20.79 7.38
CA ILE A 264 2.19 21.58 7.93
C ILE A 264 0.81 20.97 7.70
N THR A 265 0.65 20.05 6.73
CA THR A 265 -0.66 19.50 6.37
C THR A 265 -1.08 18.33 7.27
N ALA A 266 -2.39 18.02 7.27
CA ALA A 266 -2.96 16.92 8.02
C ALA A 266 -2.48 15.55 7.49
N GLU A 267 -2.58 14.50 8.30
CA GLU A 267 -1.98 13.19 8.00
C GLU A 267 -2.46 12.56 6.69
N ASN A 268 -3.69 12.89 6.29
CA ASN A 268 -4.31 12.41 5.06
C ASN A 268 -3.75 13.07 3.80
N PHE A 269 -3.00 14.17 3.92
CA PHE A 269 -2.33 14.82 2.79
C PHE A 269 -0.89 14.35 2.65
N ASN A 270 -0.50 14.04 1.42
CA ASN A 270 0.81 13.51 1.08
C ASN A 270 1.34 14.17 -0.19
N PHE A 271 2.51 14.79 -0.12
CA PHE A 271 3.18 15.40 -1.25
C PHE A 271 4.45 14.60 -1.56
N PHE A 272 4.62 14.21 -2.82
CA PHE A 272 5.80 13.52 -3.31
C PHE A 272 6.49 14.37 -4.38
N GLY A 273 7.81 14.55 -4.23
CA GLY A 273 8.68 15.06 -5.28
C GLY A 273 9.50 13.90 -5.85
N VAL A 274 9.45 13.72 -7.16
CA VAL A 274 10.08 12.59 -7.85
C VAL A 274 10.89 13.07 -9.05
N GLU A 275 12.16 12.71 -9.11
CA GLU A 275 12.99 12.91 -10.29
C GLU A 275 12.92 11.69 -11.21
N ILE A 276 12.66 11.90 -12.50
CA ILE A 276 12.69 10.86 -13.53
C ILE A 276 14.02 10.88 -14.28
N GLU A 277 14.67 9.74 -14.36
CA GLU A 277 15.88 9.53 -15.17
C GLU A 277 15.68 8.38 -16.16
N LEU A 278 16.41 8.41 -17.26
CA LEU A 278 16.50 7.31 -18.22
C LEU A 278 17.91 6.75 -18.24
N TRP A 279 18.02 5.42 -18.22
CA TRP A 279 19.28 4.71 -18.15
C TRP A 279 19.35 3.58 -19.18
N ARG A 280 20.55 3.23 -19.61
CA ARG A 280 20.79 2.07 -20.49
C ARG A 280 22.10 1.38 -20.10
N ILE A 281 22.18 0.07 -20.32
CA ILE A 281 23.43 -0.69 -20.22
C ILE A 281 23.73 -1.31 -21.58
N GLY A 282 24.77 -0.81 -22.26
CA GLY A 282 25.15 -1.25 -23.59
C GLY A 282 23.99 -1.12 -24.59
N VAL A 283 23.55 -2.25 -25.17
CA VAL A 283 22.46 -2.30 -26.15
C VAL A 283 21.10 -2.69 -25.55
N SER A 284 20.94 -2.60 -24.23
CA SER A 284 19.65 -2.87 -23.59
C SER A 284 18.57 -1.87 -24.01
N PRO A 285 17.28 -2.20 -23.82
CA PRO A 285 16.23 -1.20 -23.80
C PRO A 285 16.54 -0.08 -22.78
N ILE A 286 16.01 1.11 -23.05
CA ILE A 286 16.08 2.25 -22.13
C ILE A 286 15.19 1.95 -20.91
N ALA A 287 15.73 2.14 -19.72
CA ALA A 287 15.08 1.87 -18.45
C ALA A 287 14.78 3.19 -17.73
N PRO A 288 13.51 3.48 -17.39
CA PRO A 288 13.15 4.62 -16.56
C PRO A 288 13.44 4.33 -15.08
N LYS A 289 13.85 5.36 -14.35
CA LYS A 289 14.10 5.30 -12.91
C LYS A 289 13.49 6.50 -12.22
N PHE A 290 12.59 6.24 -11.27
CA PHE A 290 12.01 7.25 -10.39
C PHE A 290 12.85 7.37 -9.12
N ASN A 291 13.35 8.57 -8.83
CA ASN A 291 14.11 8.89 -7.63
C ASN A 291 13.27 9.81 -6.74
N VAL A 292 12.96 9.36 -5.52
CA VAL A 292 12.13 10.16 -4.59
C VAL A 292 13.00 11.19 -3.89
N VAL A 293 12.77 12.48 -4.16
CA VAL A 293 13.52 13.61 -3.58
C VAL A 293 12.78 14.30 -2.42
N SER A 294 11.46 14.18 -2.38
CA SER A 294 10.63 14.59 -1.25
C SER A 294 9.50 13.57 -1.05
N LYS A 295 9.22 13.24 0.20
CA LYS A 295 8.12 12.32 0.56
C LYS A 295 7.55 12.68 1.93
N PRO A 296 6.32 12.27 2.22
CA PRO A 296 5.77 12.41 3.57
C PRO A 296 6.66 11.68 4.57
N ASN A 297 7.08 12.38 5.61
CA ASN A 297 8.00 11.83 6.58
C ASN A 297 7.22 11.14 7.71
N ASP A 298 7.38 9.82 7.84
CA ASP A 298 6.67 9.04 8.87
C ASP A 298 7.10 9.45 10.29
N TRP A 299 8.35 9.92 10.47
CA TRP A 299 8.86 10.34 11.78
C TRP A 299 8.18 11.60 12.32
N SER A 300 8.17 12.71 11.58
CA SER A 300 7.50 13.95 12.03
C SER A 300 5.97 13.76 12.15
N LYS A 301 5.37 12.91 11.31
CA LYS A 301 3.96 12.48 11.48
C LYS A 301 3.77 11.62 12.75
N SER A 302 4.69 10.72 13.08
CA SER A 302 4.64 9.91 14.31
C SER A 302 4.89 10.72 15.58
N VAL A 303 5.67 11.81 15.54
CA VAL A 303 5.84 12.74 16.68
C VAL A 303 4.56 13.55 16.91
N ARG A 304 3.85 13.93 15.83
CA ARG A 304 2.48 14.44 15.96
C ARG A 304 1.52 13.40 16.51
N GLN A 305 1.65 12.12 16.11
CA GLN A 305 0.97 11.03 16.80
C GLN A 305 1.39 10.93 18.25
N GLY A 306 2.64 11.18 18.65
CA GLY A 306 3.04 11.29 20.06
C GLY A 306 2.26 12.39 20.79
N ALA A 307 2.12 13.57 20.17
CA ALA A 307 1.34 14.69 20.71
C ALA A 307 -0.19 14.51 20.64
N SER A 308 -0.72 13.67 19.74
CA SER A 308 -2.16 13.35 19.60
C SER A 308 -2.54 11.95 20.10
N SER A 309 -1.57 11.12 20.51
CA SER A 309 -1.72 9.82 21.17
C SER A 309 -2.18 9.97 22.61
N VAL A 310 -2.22 11.21 23.11
CA VAL A 310 -2.82 11.56 24.40
C VAL A 310 -4.31 11.18 24.45
N ASP A 311 -5.00 10.97 23.30
CA ASP A 311 -6.45 10.70 23.25
C ASP A 311 -6.89 9.37 22.58
N LEU A 312 -5.98 8.45 22.20
CA LEU A 312 -6.41 7.16 21.61
C LEU A 312 -6.97 6.22 22.68
N THR A 313 -8.17 5.69 22.46
CA THR A 313 -8.75 4.67 23.35
C THR A 313 -7.90 3.38 23.40
N PRO A 314 -7.92 2.61 24.50
CA PRO A 314 -7.15 1.37 24.61
C PRO A 314 -7.35 0.40 23.44
N ASN A 315 -8.58 0.29 22.94
CA ASN A 315 -8.93 -0.56 21.80
C ASN A 315 -8.25 -0.11 20.50
N ARG A 316 -8.18 1.21 20.28
CA ARG A 316 -7.54 1.81 19.10
C ARG A 316 -6.02 1.65 19.15
N GLN A 317 -5.41 1.77 20.33
CA GLN A 317 -4.00 1.46 20.54
C GLN A 317 -3.69 -0.03 20.31
N LEU A 318 -4.54 -0.93 20.81
CA LEU A 318 -4.41 -2.37 20.59
C LEU A 318 -4.43 -2.72 19.10
N GLN A 319 -5.39 -2.17 18.35
CA GLN A 319 -5.49 -2.36 16.90
C GLN A 319 -4.28 -1.82 16.16
N LEU A 320 -3.79 -0.61 16.52
CA LEU A 320 -2.58 -0.05 15.92
C LEU A 320 -1.36 -0.96 16.15
N ALA A 321 -1.19 -1.47 17.38
CA ALA A 321 -0.12 -2.39 17.72
C ALA A 321 -0.25 -3.71 16.93
N PHE A 322 -1.46 -4.27 16.84
CA PHE A 322 -1.72 -5.50 16.08
C PHE A 322 -1.35 -5.33 14.60
N TRP A 323 -1.81 -4.24 13.97
CA TRP A 323 -1.53 -3.98 12.56
C TRP A 323 -0.08 -3.61 12.27
N THR A 324 0.60 -2.96 13.20
CA THR A 324 2.04 -2.68 13.07
C THR A 324 2.85 -3.98 13.05
N GLY A 325 2.50 -4.93 13.92
CA GLY A 325 3.11 -6.26 13.90
C GLY A 325 2.77 -7.04 12.62
N PHE A 326 1.51 -7.05 12.20
CA PHE A 326 1.09 -7.72 10.96
C PHE A 326 1.75 -7.11 9.71
N GLN A 327 1.87 -5.78 9.64
CA GLN A 327 2.54 -5.09 8.54
C GLN A 327 4.00 -5.53 8.43
N SER A 328 4.71 -5.62 9.57
CA SER A 328 6.10 -6.08 9.62
C SER A 328 6.20 -7.54 9.16
N TYR A 329 5.29 -8.40 9.66
CA TYR A 329 5.19 -9.79 9.27
C TYR A 329 4.96 -9.98 7.76
N LEU A 330 4.03 -9.23 7.15
CA LEU A 330 3.77 -9.31 5.71
C LEU A 330 4.98 -8.92 4.86
N ARG A 331 5.76 -7.89 5.26
CA ARG A 331 6.95 -7.46 4.51
C ARG A 331 8.02 -8.55 4.43
N GLU A 332 8.10 -9.40 5.44
CA GLU A 332 9.09 -10.47 5.52
C GLU A 332 8.60 -11.78 4.90
N HIS A 333 7.29 -12.03 4.89
CA HIS A 333 6.73 -13.35 4.60
C HIS A 333 5.77 -13.41 3.40
N SER A 334 5.42 -12.27 2.77
CA SER A 334 4.41 -12.23 1.71
C SER A 334 4.84 -11.42 0.49
N THR A 335 4.26 -11.77 -0.66
CA THR A 335 4.31 -10.94 -1.87
C THR A 335 3.19 -9.89 -1.91
N VAL A 336 2.18 -10.01 -1.04
CA VAL A 336 1.11 -9.00 -0.95
C VAL A 336 1.66 -7.75 -0.28
N ARG A 337 1.38 -6.60 -0.89
CA ARG A 337 1.82 -5.29 -0.40
C ARG A 337 1.28 -5.03 1.02
N ALA A 338 2.20 -4.73 1.93
CA ALA A 338 1.87 -4.36 3.31
C ALA A 338 1.38 -2.90 3.37
N SER A 339 0.08 -2.72 3.59
CA SER A 339 -0.54 -1.40 3.74
C SER A 339 -0.16 -0.73 5.05
N ARG A 340 -0.40 0.57 5.17
CA ARG A 340 -0.09 1.35 6.37
C ARG A 340 -0.97 0.92 7.55
N ALA A 341 -0.35 0.66 8.69
CA ALA A 341 -1.07 0.40 9.94
C ALA A 341 -1.76 1.68 10.44
N GLN A 342 -3.00 1.55 10.91
CA GLN A 342 -3.81 2.64 11.47
C GLN A 342 -4.54 2.15 12.72
N PRO A 343 -4.92 3.06 13.65
CA PRO A 343 -5.67 2.70 14.85
C PRO A 343 -7.14 2.39 14.51
N GLN A 344 -7.41 1.27 13.84
CA GLN A 344 -8.76 0.86 13.44
C GLN A 344 -8.86 -0.66 13.27
N GLY A 345 -10.08 -1.21 13.21
CA GLY A 345 -10.29 -2.68 13.18
C GLY A 345 -10.05 -3.36 11.83
N TRP A 346 -9.50 -2.66 10.86
CA TRP A 346 -9.30 -3.19 9.50
C TRP A 346 -8.11 -2.54 8.81
N ILE A 347 -7.48 -3.27 7.91
CA ILE A 347 -6.42 -2.77 7.04
C ILE A 347 -6.72 -3.17 5.60
N PRO A 348 -6.81 -2.22 4.66
CA PRO A 348 -7.10 -2.53 3.26
C PRO A 348 -5.84 -3.00 2.54
N HIS A 349 -6.01 -3.77 1.47
CA HIS A 349 -4.96 -4.24 0.58
C HIS A 349 -5.45 -4.07 -0.86
N ALA A 350 -4.61 -3.44 -1.68
CA ALA A 350 -4.92 -3.23 -3.09
C ALA A 350 -5.04 -4.56 -3.83
N ILE A 351 -6.03 -4.65 -4.72
CA ILE A 351 -6.21 -5.80 -5.63
C ILE A 351 -6.13 -5.38 -7.11
N GLY A 352 -5.79 -4.12 -7.37
CA GLY A 352 -5.55 -3.60 -8.72
C GLY A 352 -6.81 -3.24 -9.52
N ARG A 353 -7.94 -2.96 -8.84
CA ARG A 353 -9.15 -2.42 -9.48
C ARG A 353 -9.97 -1.52 -8.56
N THR A 354 -10.37 -0.35 -9.04
CA THR A 354 -11.16 0.64 -8.30
C THR A 354 -12.52 0.05 -7.95
N GLY A 355 -12.93 0.27 -6.70
CA GLY A 355 -14.19 -0.27 -6.17
C GLY A 355 -14.09 -1.72 -5.71
N PHE A 356 -12.92 -2.34 -5.80
CA PHE A 356 -12.60 -3.65 -5.23
C PHE A 356 -11.42 -3.51 -4.27
N THR A 357 -11.54 -4.09 -3.08
CA THR A 357 -10.48 -4.02 -2.07
C THR A 357 -10.43 -5.33 -1.30
N LEU A 358 -9.24 -5.86 -1.06
CA LEU A 358 -9.05 -6.91 -0.07
C LEU A 358 -8.92 -6.26 1.30
N ILE A 359 -9.59 -6.75 2.32
CA ILE A 359 -9.54 -6.17 3.66
C ILE A 359 -9.22 -7.28 4.66
N SER A 360 -8.16 -7.07 5.43
CA SER A 360 -7.90 -7.85 6.64
C SER A 360 -8.58 -7.14 7.81
N ILE A 361 -9.37 -7.86 8.60
CA ILE A 361 -10.13 -7.34 9.73
C ILE A 361 -9.61 -7.98 11.01
N ALA A 362 -9.44 -7.15 12.04
CA ALA A 362 -9.19 -7.53 13.43
C ALA A 362 -10.22 -6.78 14.28
N SER A 363 -11.38 -7.40 14.44
CA SER A 363 -12.53 -6.85 15.16
C SER A 363 -12.52 -7.34 16.60
N LEU A 364 -12.93 -6.47 17.54
CA LEU A 364 -13.19 -6.83 18.94
C LEU A 364 -14.60 -7.38 19.17
N TYR A 365 -15.41 -7.46 18.10
CA TYR A 365 -16.74 -8.03 18.09
C TYR A 365 -16.73 -9.28 17.21
N ASP A 366 -17.27 -10.39 17.72
CA ASP A 366 -17.45 -11.63 16.98
C ASP A 366 -18.85 -11.66 16.35
N SER A 367 -18.89 -11.56 15.02
CA SER A 367 -20.15 -11.48 14.27
C SER A 367 -20.95 -12.77 14.21
N ALA A 368 -20.33 -13.92 14.49
CA ALA A 368 -21.04 -15.20 14.54
C ALA A 368 -21.61 -15.50 15.92
N ALA A 369 -20.96 -15.00 16.98
CA ALA A 369 -21.43 -15.13 18.36
C ALA A 369 -22.33 -13.97 18.80
N ASP A 370 -22.39 -12.88 18.02
CA ASP A 370 -23.07 -11.63 18.35
C ASP A 370 -22.65 -11.08 19.72
N SER A 371 -21.34 -11.08 19.98
CA SER A 371 -20.77 -10.75 21.29
C SER A 371 -19.40 -10.07 21.20
N TYR A 372 -19.02 -9.36 22.26
CA TYR A 372 -17.69 -8.79 22.48
C TYR A 372 -16.81 -9.64 23.41
N ASP A 373 -17.28 -10.83 23.84
CA ASP A 373 -16.51 -11.73 24.73
C ASP A 373 -15.20 -12.20 24.09
N ARG A 374 -15.21 -12.32 22.76
CA ARG A 374 -14.03 -12.47 21.91
C ARG A 374 -14.10 -11.43 20.80
N GLY A 375 -13.18 -11.50 19.87
CA GLY A 375 -13.22 -10.80 18.60
C GLY A 375 -13.22 -11.79 17.43
N GLU A 376 -12.91 -11.26 16.26
CA GLU A 376 -12.76 -12.08 15.06
C GLU A 376 -11.69 -11.52 14.13
N LEU A 377 -11.10 -12.42 13.35
CA LEU A 377 -10.30 -12.08 12.19
C LEU A 377 -11.08 -12.41 10.93
N ARG A 378 -10.95 -11.56 9.91
CA ARG A 378 -11.48 -11.85 8.57
C ARG A 378 -10.52 -11.44 7.49
N VAL A 379 -10.60 -12.15 6.37
CA VAL A 379 -10.10 -11.69 5.09
C VAL A 379 -11.31 -11.58 4.17
N GLU A 380 -11.56 -10.38 3.65
CA GLU A 380 -12.72 -10.08 2.83
C GLU A 380 -12.30 -9.51 1.47
N LEU A 381 -12.93 -9.96 0.39
CA LEU A 381 -13.05 -9.16 -0.82
C LEU A 381 -14.29 -8.27 -0.66
N VAL A 382 -14.10 -6.96 -0.69
CA VAL A 382 -15.17 -5.96 -0.64
C VAL A 382 -15.37 -5.35 -2.02
N VAL A 383 -16.63 -5.34 -2.47
CA VAL A 383 -17.07 -4.64 -3.67
C VAL A 383 -17.85 -3.39 -3.24
N ASN A 384 -17.22 -2.23 -3.43
CA ASN A 384 -17.77 -0.91 -3.12
C ASN A 384 -17.74 0.00 -4.36
N HIS A 385 -18.52 -0.39 -5.36
CA HIS A 385 -18.69 0.32 -6.63
C HIS A 385 -20.13 0.82 -6.80
N ARG A 386 -20.35 1.77 -7.72
CA ARG A 386 -21.72 2.25 -8.05
C ARG A 386 -22.63 1.11 -8.53
N GLU A 387 -22.03 0.14 -9.23
CA GLU A 387 -22.65 -1.09 -9.74
C GLU A 387 -22.28 -2.34 -8.90
N ALA A 388 -21.99 -2.16 -7.60
CA ALA A 388 -21.50 -3.24 -6.73
C ALA A 388 -22.35 -4.51 -6.79
N LYS A 389 -23.68 -4.36 -6.82
CA LYS A 389 -24.61 -5.50 -6.87
C LYS A 389 -24.52 -6.28 -8.19
N ALA A 390 -24.34 -5.59 -9.32
CA ALA A 390 -24.19 -6.22 -10.62
C ALA A 390 -22.84 -6.94 -10.77
N PHE A 391 -21.77 -6.37 -10.20
CA PHE A 391 -20.48 -7.04 -10.11
C PHE A 391 -20.53 -8.26 -9.20
N PHE A 392 -21.15 -8.13 -8.03
CA PHE A 392 -21.31 -9.25 -7.10
C PHE A 392 -22.11 -10.40 -7.72
N ALA A 393 -23.21 -10.11 -8.43
CA ALA A 393 -23.96 -11.11 -9.16
C ALA A 393 -23.11 -11.84 -10.22
N SER A 394 -22.14 -11.15 -10.84
CA SER A 394 -21.20 -11.78 -11.78
C SER A 394 -20.19 -12.69 -11.07
N LEU A 395 -19.75 -12.34 -9.87
CA LEU A 395 -18.93 -13.23 -9.02
C LEU A 395 -19.74 -14.47 -8.61
N GLU A 396 -21.01 -14.30 -8.24
CA GLU A 396 -21.90 -15.41 -7.84
C GLU A 396 -22.11 -16.43 -8.95
N ARG A 397 -22.11 -16.02 -10.23
CA ARG A 397 -22.15 -16.96 -11.37
C ARG A 397 -20.95 -17.92 -11.41
N SER A 398 -19.82 -17.52 -10.82
CA SER A 398 -18.62 -18.35 -10.71
C SER A 398 -18.41 -18.91 -9.30
N ARG A 399 -19.43 -18.87 -8.43
CA ARG A 399 -19.35 -19.22 -7.01
C ARG A 399 -18.72 -20.59 -6.76
N THR A 400 -19.22 -21.63 -7.42
CA THR A 400 -18.71 -23.01 -7.25
C THR A 400 -17.22 -23.10 -7.55
N LYS A 401 -16.76 -22.44 -8.61
CA LYS A 401 -15.34 -22.43 -9.00
C LYS A 401 -14.49 -21.67 -7.99
N ILE A 402 -14.98 -20.54 -7.50
CA ILE A 402 -14.30 -19.72 -6.47
C ILE A 402 -14.18 -20.50 -5.17
N GLU A 403 -15.25 -21.15 -4.72
CA GLU A 403 -15.25 -21.97 -3.50
C GLU A 403 -14.32 -23.18 -3.62
N GLN A 404 -14.23 -23.81 -4.79
CA GLN A 404 -13.26 -24.88 -5.06
C GLN A 404 -11.81 -24.39 -5.03
N GLU A 405 -11.51 -23.22 -5.60
CA GLU A 405 -10.16 -22.64 -5.60
C GLU A 405 -9.71 -22.18 -4.22
N ILE A 406 -10.65 -21.67 -3.40
CA ILE A 406 -10.39 -21.23 -2.03
C ILE A 406 -10.31 -22.42 -1.06
N ALA A 407 -11.06 -23.50 -1.30
CA ALA A 407 -11.03 -24.75 -0.53
C ALA A 407 -11.25 -24.60 1.00
N VAL A 408 -11.81 -23.47 1.44
CA VAL A 408 -12.31 -23.24 2.80
C VAL A 408 -13.72 -22.66 2.73
N PRO A 409 -14.59 -22.85 3.74
CA PRO A 409 -15.93 -22.29 3.74
C PRO A 409 -15.91 -20.75 3.61
N VAL A 410 -16.59 -20.24 2.59
CA VAL A 410 -16.63 -18.81 2.27
C VAL A 410 -18.04 -18.26 2.48
N THR A 411 -18.15 -17.12 3.13
CA THR A 411 -19.42 -16.41 3.30
C THR A 411 -19.60 -15.39 2.19
N TRP A 412 -20.72 -15.50 1.49
CA TRP A 412 -21.19 -14.52 0.49
C TRP A 412 -22.22 -13.60 1.15
N HIS A 413 -21.88 -12.34 1.34
CA HIS A 413 -22.70 -11.37 2.06
C HIS A 413 -23.08 -10.19 1.18
N ASN A 414 -24.33 -10.17 0.75
CA ASN A 414 -24.89 -9.17 -0.16
C ASN A 414 -26.24 -8.63 0.34
N PRO A 415 -26.26 -7.87 1.44
CA PRO A 415 -27.51 -7.34 1.99
C PRO A 415 -28.10 -6.26 1.07
N LYS A 416 -29.43 -6.21 0.95
CA LYS A 416 -30.15 -5.17 0.18
C LYS A 416 -30.02 -3.78 0.81
N SER A 417 -29.83 -3.72 2.12
CA SER A 417 -29.73 -2.47 2.91
C SER A 417 -28.39 -1.74 2.75
N SER A 418 -27.34 -2.41 2.27
CA SER A 418 -26.04 -1.79 2.02
C SER A 418 -25.71 -1.80 0.54
N ARG A 419 -25.06 -0.74 0.05
CA ARG A 419 -24.50 -0.73 -1.31
C ARG A 419 -23.39 -1.77 -1.47
N GLN A 420 -22.57 -1.92 -0.43
CA GLN A 420 -21.43 -2.83 -0.46
C GLN A 420 -21.89 -4.29 -0.49
N ALA A 421 -21.06 -5.12 -1.09
CA ALA A 421 -21.20 -6.56 -1.02
C ALA A 421 -19.81 -7.15 -0.77
N LYS A 422 -19.74 -8.30 -0.11
CA LYS A 422 -18.47 -8.88 0.28
C LYS A 422 -18.48 -10.40 0.30
N VAL A 423 -17.32 -10.96 0.04
CA VAL A 423 -17.02 -12.39 0.12
C VAL A 423 -15.92 -12.53 1.15
N TYR A 424 -16.08 -13.37 2.16
CA TYR A 424 -15.09 -13.45 3.25
C TYR A 424 -14.94 -14.82 3.90
N VAL A 425 -13.78 -15.01 4.51
CA VAL A 425 -13.49 -16.07 5.48
C VAL A 425 -13.32 -15.46 6.86
N ARG A 426 -13.69 -16.19 7.92
CA ARG A 426 -13.58 -15.70 9.30
C ARG A 426 -13.02 -16.75 10.25
N ARG A 427 -12.44 -16.28 11.36
CA ARG A 427 -12.16 -17.07 12.57
C ARG A 427 -12.44 -16.23 13.81
N SER A 428 -12.84 -16.87 14.90
CA SER A 428 -12.87 -16.22 16.22
C SER A 428 -11.43 -15.98 16.69
N ALA A 429 -11.21 -14.88 17.41
CA ALA A 429 -9.87 -14.48 17.87
C ALA A 429 -9.96 -13.62 19.14
N ASN A 430 -8.95 -13.69 20.01
CA ASN A 430 -8.81 -12.79 21.14
C ASN A 430 -7.64 -11.84 20.93
N LEU A 431 -7.91 -10.62 20.47
CA LEU A 431 -6.85 -9.64 20.18
C LEU A 431 -6.09 -9.18 21.43
N HIS A 432 -6.66 -9.34 22.63
CA HIS A 432 -5.98 -9.00 23.88
C HIS A 432 -4.87 -10.00 24.23
N ASP A 433 -4.94 -11.24 23.75
CA ASP A 433 -3.87 -12.23 23.96
C ASP A 433 -2.80 -12.10 22.89
N ARG A 434 -1.76 -11.32 23.20
CA ARG A 434 -0.62 -11.09 22.30
C ARG A 434 0.18 -12.34 21.96
N ARG A 435 0.04 -13.42 22.74
CA ARG A 435 0.73 -14.69 22.48
C ARG A 435 0.17 -15.41 21.26
N GLU A 436 -1.10 -15.18 20.92
CA GLU A 436 -1.76 -15.77 19.76
C GLU A 436 -1.47 -14.98 18.46
N TRP A 437 -0.92 -13.76 18.55
CA TRP A 437 -0.70 -12.89 17.39
C TRP A 437 0.14 -13.51 16.26
N PRO A 438 1.24 -14.25 16.52
CA PRO A 438 1.99 -14.90 15.44
C PRO A 438 1.13 -15.86 14.61
N GLU A 439 0.26 -16.63 15.26
CA GLU A 439 -0.67 -17.53 14.58
C GLU A 439 -1.73 -16.75 13.77
N TYR A 440 -2.19 -15.63 14.33
CA TYR A 440 -3.15 -14.75 13.68
C TYR A 440 -2.57 -14.10 12.43
N TYR A 441 -1.31 -13.67 12.48
CA TYR A 441 -0.60 -13.10 11.35
C TYR A 441 -0.43 -14.11 10.24
N GLU A 442 -0.04 -15.35 10.56
CA GLU A 442 0.08 -16.41 9.57
C GLU A 442 -1.27 -16.74 8.94
N TRP A 443 -2.34 -16.84 9.75
CA TRP A 443 -3.68 -17.08 9.24
C TRP A 443 -4.15 -15.97 8.31
N LEU A 444 -3.96 -14.70 8.68
CA LEU A 444 -4.30 -13.56 7.84
C LEU A 444 -3.48 -13.58 6.55
N ARG A 445 -2.17 -13.81 6.61
CA ARG A 445 -1.28 -13.88 5.44
C ARG A 445 -1.73 -14.95 4.46
N VAL A 446 -1.92 -16.19 4.93
CA VAL A 446 -2.32 -17.32 4.07
C VAL A 446 -3.64 -17.05 3.36
N HIS A 447 -4.65 -16.56 4.09
CA HIS A 447 -5.96 -16.30 3.49
C HIS A 447 -5.94 -15.05 2.59
N LEU A 448 -5.15 -14.04 2.94
CA LEU A 448 -4.97 -12.84 2.11
C LEU A 448 -4.29 -13.18 0.78
N GLU A 449 -3.21 -13.96 0.80
CA GLU A 449 -2.53 -14.44 -0.41
C GLU A 449 -3.44 -15.32 -1.28
N LEU A 450 -4.23 -16.19 -0.64
CA LEU A 450 -5.20 -17.01 -1.34
C LEU A 450 -6.29 -16.16 -2.02
N PHE A 451 -6.84 -15.18 -1.30
CA PHE A 451 -7.81 -14.24 -1.86
C PHE A 451 -7.21 -13.41 -2.99
N ALA A 452 -5.99 -12.90 -2.85
CA ALA A 452 -5.29 -12.20 -3.92
C ALA A 452 -5.13 -13.10 -5.16
N LYS A 453 -4.64 -14.32 -4.98
CA LYS A 453 -4.47 -15.30 -6.06
C LYS A 453 -5.79 -15.60 -6.79
N VAL A 454 -6.88 -15.82 -6.06
CA VAL A 454 -8.17 -16.18 -6.64
C VAL A 454 -8.84 -14.99 -7.30
N PHE A 455 -8.78 -13.80 -6.68
CA PHE A 455 -9.58 -12.67 -7.11
C PHE A 455 -8.87 -11.67 -8.01
N THR A 456 -7.54 -11.49 -7.97
CA THR A 456 -6.86 -10.41 -8.73
C THR A 456 -7.18 -10.42 -10.23
N GLU A 457 -6.98 -11.55 -10.93
CA GLU A 457 -7.31 -11.62 -12.36
C GLU A 457 -8.82 -11.59 -12.61
N ARG A 458 -9.61 -12.22 -11.73
CA ARG A 458 -11.07 -12.27 -11.86
C ARG A 458 -11.68 -10.88 -11.78
N VAL A 459 -11.28 -10.08 -10.79
CA VAL A 459 -11.78 -8.72 -10.63
C VAL A 459 -11.27 -7.84 -11.74
N ARG A 460 -10.05 -8.01 -12.25
CA ARG A 460 -9.52 -7.22 -13.37
C ARG A 460 -10.38 -7.34 -14.64
N THR A 461 -10.84 -8.55 -14.97
CA THR A 461 -11.64 -8.79 -16.18
C THR A 461 -13.16 -8.80 -15.95
N LEU A 462 -13.62 -8.60 -14.70
CA LEU A 462 -15.03 -8.72 -14.35
C LEU A 462 -15.87 -7.64 -15.06
N LYS A 463 -17.01 -8.02 -15.61
CA LYS A 463 -18.01 -7.07 -16.11
C LYS A 463 -19.24 -7.10 -15.19
N PRO A 464 -19.96 -5.97 -15.04
CA PRO A 464 -21.20 -5.97 -14.26
C PRO A 464 -22.26 -6.81 -14.99
N ALA A 465 -23.07 -7.56 -14.24
CA ALA A 465 -24.13 -8.38 -14.81
C ALA A 465 -25.15 -7.48 -15.53
N GLY A 466 -25.44 -7.78 -16.79
CA GLY A 466 -26.38 -7.01 -17.60
C GLY A 466 -25.76 -5.91 -18.46
N ALA A 467 -24.43 -5.70 -18.39
CA ALA A 467 -23.73 -4.91 -19.41
C ALA A 467 -23.58 -5.73 -20.69
N SER A 468 -24.35 -5.36 -21.70
CA SER A 468 -24.22 -5.80 -23.11
C SER A 468 -22.96 -5.22 -23.75
#